data_AF-A0A935ZC96-F1
#
_entry.id   AF-A0A935ZC96-F1
#
_cell.length_a   1.000
_cell.length_b   1.000
_cell.length_c   1.000
_cell.angle_alpha   90.00
_cell.angle_beta   90.00
_cell.angle_gamma   90.00
#
_symmetry.space_group_name_H-M   'P 1'
#
loop_
_entity.id
_entity.type
_entity.pdbx_description
1 polymer ?
#
loop_
_entity_poly.entity_id
_entity_poly.type
_entity_poly.pdbx_seq_one_letter_code
_entity_poly.pdbx_strand_id
1 'polypeptide(L)'
;MSSWVAALTAGCALDPTSAAEHEDEAEHAVPGAPDDGAGELVASGDSQPFALHYVDVDADGAFDPPSLTIGNGHTVVWRFHDRYDSIVRIGSPAAACDPPAPYSDDPSVEFTGPMPVAPGGVFALNPSPDSDGLVMVDARLALDRNDPCGADEDRGQYFDFHLCARGEPGTTMMSTWEDPGITGVYLRLAWSDINPGAGVYDFSILDREVDRAVRHGKLYSLSIEAGRKGTPDWIFDTNAREPGSGNRLSPPIVRPNGGGGVPRLTFEDQGSHPDEPGDCGASMDLGAPFDDRYQDHYFGMLSAVADHLKARVDWYRALAYVKPSGANLFTAENRLPKECDPDCVCNPEVWANAGYRPRYLYEFYERQLAELAAAFPGKTMVYQLIQAGFPRINGAGGYVDADGQLTAGLAEIGGTEQTETILERSIDAWGLQFAVQHAGLQPKPTAICPGGDGCPQQLVVDAGAAGQITAFQTQNIHEIADLVALDSTLRNARDNSEATMIEIYEELLWQSQRRGGGVLDVAGSNQTLGEWDEALRERRAGRLPETDAGPIDHAHRFTNPGVNELTVYYVHGSKCDPDAPVYGQITVRP
;
A
#
# COMPACT_ATOMS: atom_id res chain seq x y z
N MET A 1 19.04 8.20 14.05
CA MET A 1 18.95 9.38 13.14
C MET A 1 20.00 10.49 13.31
N SER A 2 20.62 10.77 14.47
CA SER A 2 21.63 11.84 14.60
C SER A 2 22.96 11.59 13.87
N SER A 3 23.24 10.36 13.41
CA SER A 3 24.44 10.01 12.64
C SER A 3 24.30 10.27 11.14
N TRP A 4 23.08 10.40 10.61
CA TRP A 4 22.83 10.55 9.17
C TRP A 4 23.16 11.96 8.64
N VAL A 5 22.95 13.01 9.43
CA VAL A 5 23.21 14.41 9.02
C VAL A 5 24.71 14.70 8.84
N ALA A 6 25.59 13.94 9.49
CA ALA A 6 27.04 14.15 9.42
C ALA A 6 27.70 13.54 8.18
N ALA A 7 27.08 12.54 7.53
CA ALA A 7 27.71 11.81 6.43
C ALA A 7 27.48 12.45 5.04
N LEU A 8 26.44 13.28 4.88
CA LEU A 8 26.07 13.89 3.58
C LEU A 8 26.63 15.31 3.38
N THR A 9 27.28 15.91 4.37
CA THR A 9 27.84 17.28 4.28
C THR A 9 29.37 17.34 4.08
N ALA A 10 30.07 16.21 3.99
CA ALA A 10 31.52 16.16 3.80
C ALA A 10 31.91 15.30 2.60
N GLY A 11 31.90 15.88 1.38
CA GLY A 11 32.33 15.11 0.21
C GLY A 11 32.29 15.80 -1.14
N CYS A 12 32.71 17.07 -1.25
CA CYS A 12 33.02 17.69 -2.54
C CYS A 12 34.06 18.79 -2.37
N ALA A 13 35.33 18.39 -2.26
CA ALA A 13 36.47 19.26 -2.52
C ALA A 13 37.53 18.43 -3.26
N LEU A 14 37.58 18.58 -4.58
CA LEU A 14 38.65 18.07 -5.43
C LEU A 14 39.87 18.97 -5.26
N ASP A 15 40.97 18.41 -4.77
CA ASP A 15 42.30 19.03 -4.83
C ASP A 15 43.16 18.23 -5.82
N PRO A 16 43.68 18.84 -6.90
CA PRO A 16 44.51 18.14 -7.86
C PRO A 16 45.98 18.42 -7.54
N THR A 17 46.72 17.43 -7.02
CA THR A 17 48.18 17.25 -7.26
C THR A 17 48.74 16.09 -6.46
N SER A 18 49.24 15.07 -7.16
CA SER A 18 50.65 14.62 -7.08
C SER A 18 50.78 13.22 -7.69
N ALA A 19 51.64 13.15 -8.70
CA ALA A 19 52.22 11.93 -9.21
C ALA A 19 53.37 11.50 -8.29
N ALA A 20 53.51 10.20 -8.03
CA ALA A 20 54.79 9.50 -7.92
C ALA A 20 54.56 7.98 -7.75
N GLU A 21 54.97 7.25 -8.80
CA GLU A 21 55.79 6.04 -8.78
C GLU A 21 55.69 5.07 -7.58
N HIS A 22 55.23 3.84 -7.86
CA HIS A 22 55.99 2.64 -7.46
C HIS A 22 55.72 1.48 -8.42
N GLU A 23 56.78 1.09 -9.10
CA GLU A 23 56.94 -0.19 -9.77
C GLU A 23 56.97 -1.30 -8.73
N ASP A 24 56.33 -2.44 -9.01
CA ASP A 24 56.96 -3.72 -8.69
C ASP A 24 56.40 -4.83 -9.58
N GLU A 25 57.36 -5.52 -10.20
CA GLU A 25 57.20 -6.62 -11.13
C GLU A 25 56.73 -7.90 -10.43
N ALA A 26 55.86 -8.66 -11.09
CA ALA A 26 55.77 -10.10 -10.87
C ALA A 26 55.37 -10.79 -12.18
N GLU A 27 56.38 -11.27 -12.90
CA GLU A 27 56.28 -12.23 -13.99
C GLU A 27 55.54 -13.51 -13.54
N HIS A 28 54.49 -13.90 -14.26
CA HIS A 28 54.06 -15.30 -14.35
C HIS A 28 53.81 -15.66 -15.82
N ALA A 29 54.65 -16.57 -16.32
CA ALA A 29 54.58 -17.14 -17.65
C ALA A 29 53.42 -18.13 -17.77
N VAL A 30 52.66 -18.04 -18.86
CA VAL A 30 51.69 -19.06 -19.32
C VAL A 30 51.98 -19.40 -20.79
N PRO A 31 52.01 -20.69 -21.18
CA PRO A 31 52.48 -21.10 -22.50
C PRO A 31 51.38 -21.13 -23.56
N GLY A 32 51.74 -20.63 -24.76
CA GLY A 32 51.35 -21.13 -26.08
C GLY A 32 49.86 -21.41 -26.38
N ALA A 33 49.18 -20.44 -26.99
CA ALA A 33 47.98 -20.67 -27.78
C ALA A 33 48.36 -20.85 -29.27
N PRO A 34 47.65 -21.71 -30.04
CA PRO A 34 47.90 -21.90 -31.46
C PRO A 34 47.35 -20.74 -32.31
N ASP A 35 48.00 -20.58 -33.46
CA ASP A 35 47.74 -19.61 -34.53
C ASP A 35 46.34 -19.81 -35.14
N ASP A 36 45.37 -19.00 -34.72
CA ASP A 36 44.04 -18.95 -35.31
C ASP A 36 44.07 -18.02 -36.54
N GLY A 37 43.86 -18.63 -37.70
CA GLY A 37 43.84 -17.96 -38.98
C GLY A 37 42.87 -16.78 -39.02
N ALA A 38 43.35 -15.69 -39.63
CA ALA A 38 42.58 -14.51 -39.96
C ALA A 38 41.39 -14.86 -40.87
N GLY A 39 40.25 -15.19 -40.27
CA GLY A 39 38.95 -15.09 -40.89
C GLY A 39 38.51 -13.63 -40.87
N GLU A 40 38.43 -13.03 -42.06
CA GLU A 40 37.84 -11.73 -42.31
C GLU A 40 36.42 -11.70 -41.74
N LEU A 41 36.24 -11.07 -40.58
CA LEU A 41 34.93 -10.72 -40.03
C LEU A 41 34.30 -9.71 -40.99
N VAL A 42 33.57 -10.23 -41.97
CA VAL A 42 32.64 -9.44 -42.78
C VAL A 42 31.66 -8.82 -41.79
N ALA A 43 31.81 -7.52 -41.54
CA ALA A 43 30.84 -6.69 -40.84
C ALA A 43 29.59 -6.58 -41.73
N SER A 44 28.81 -7.66 -41.81
CA SER A 44 27.50 -7.66 -42.43
C SER A 44 26.47 -7.29 -41.37
N GLY A 45 25.78 -6.18 -41.57
CA GLY A 45 24.52 -5.91 -40.91
C GLY A 45 24.37 -4.46 -40.54
N ASP A 46 23.72 -3.70 -41.43
CA ASP A 46 23.11 -2.41 -41.13
C ASP A 46 22.36 -2.48 -39.80
N SER A 47 22.93 -1.93 -38.73
CA SER A 47 22.16 -1.61 -37.54
C SER A 47 21.25 -0.44 -37.93
N GLN A 48 20.05 -0.76 -38.42
CA GLN A 48 18.98 0.24 -38.57
C GLN A 48 18.90 0.99 -37.22
N PRO A 49 18.98 2.33 -37.22
CA PRO A 49 18.89 3.08 -35.99
C PRO A 49 17.54 2.77 -35.33
N PHE A 50 17.55 2.51 -34.02
CA PHE A 50 16.32 2.28 -33.27
C PHE A 50 15.36 3.46 -33.48
N ALA A 51 14.22 3.20 -34.12
CA ALA A 51 13.24 4.23 -34.41
C ALA A 51 12.23 4.38 -33.28
N LEU A 52 11.75 5.61 -33.11
CA LEU A 52 10.68 5.98 -32.18
C LEU A 52 9.36 6.11 -32.96
N HIS A 53 8.30 5.49 -32.46
CA HIS A 53 6.95 5.53 -33.03
C HIS A 53 5.98 6.07 -31.99
N TYR A 54 4.91 6.70 -32.44
CA TYR A 54 3.90 7.31 -31.58
C TYR A 54 2.52 6.72 -31.86
N VAL A 55 1.75 6.52 -30.80
CA VAL A 55 0.32 6.18 -30.83
C VAL A 55 -0.39 7.20 -29.94
N ASP A 56 -1.29 7.99 -30.50
CA ASP A 56 -2.17 8.85 -29.73
C ASP A 56 -3.32 8.02 -29.15
N VAL A 57 -3.62 8.24 -27.87
CA VAL A 57 -4.75 7.63 -27.17
C VAL A 57 -5.77 8.74 -26.92
N ASP A 58 -6.91 8.63 -27.60
CA ASP A 58 -7.95 9.64 -27.55
C ASP A 58 -8.75 9.60 -26.24
N ALA A 59 -9.54 10.65 -25.99
CA ALA A 59 -10.37 10.77 -24.80
C ALA A 59 -11.37 9.61 -24.63
N ASP A 60 -11.83 9.01 -25.73
CA ASP A 60 -12.72 7.85 -25.76
C ASP A 60 -11.98 6.50 -25.69
N GLY A 61 -10.64 6.51 -25.62
CA GLY A 61 -9.81 5.32 -25.58
C GLY A 61 -9.45 4.76 -26.96
N ALA A 62 -9.78 5.45 -28.05
CA ALA A 62 -9.34 5.08 -29.39
C ALA A 62 -7.83 5.30 -29.58
N PHE A 63 -7.25 4.57 -30.55
CA PHE A 63 -5.82 4.59 -30.84
C PHE A 63 -5.55 5.11 -32.26
N ASP A 64 -4.65 6.09 -32.41
CA ASP A 64 -4.18 6.59 -33.72
C ASP A 64 -2.64 6.53 -33.85
N PRO A 65 -2.08 5.67 -34.72
CA PRO A 65 -2.79 4.70 -35.55
C PRO A 65 -3.29 3.50 -34.72
N PRO A 66 -4.39 2.83 -35.15
CA PRO A 66 -4.90 1.64 -34.46
C PRO A 66 -4.03 0.40 -34.71
N SER A 67 -3.15 0.43 -35.71
CA SER A 67 -2.22 -0.65 -36.01
C SER A 67 -0.87 -0.09 -36.45
N LEU A 68 0.20 -0.65 -35.90
CA LEU A 68 1.56 -0.23 -36.17
C LEU A 68 2.46 -1.45 -36.44
N THR A 69 3.36 -1.34 -37.43
CA THR A 69 4.40 -2.34 -37.68
C THR A 69 5.77 -1.72 -37.46
N ILE A 70 6.58 -2.33 -36.58
CA ILE A 70 7.89 -1.83 -36.16
C ILE A 70 8.97 -2.92 -36.34
N GLY A 71 10.25 -2.52 -36.30
CA GLY A 71 11.37 -3.44 -36.25
C GLY A 71 11.75 -3.80 -34.80
N ASN A 72 12.48 -4.88 -34.63
CA ASN A 72 13.04 -5.31 -33.36
C ASN A 72 13.92 -4.21 -32.74
N GLY A 73 13.74 -3.94 -31.45
CA GLY A 73 14.45 -2.90 -30.70
C GLY A 73 13.91 -1.48 -30.91
N HIS A 74 12.84 -1.28 -31.68
CA HIS A 74 12.15 0.00 -31.79
C HIS A 74 11.34 0.31 -30.52
N THR A 75 11.12 1.60 -30.28
CA THR A 75 10.31 2.10 -29.15
C THR A 75 8.98 2.63 -29.66
N VAL A 76 7.89 2.26 -28.99
CA VAL A 76 6.56 2.87 -29.18
C VAL A 76 6.27 3.74 -27.97
N VAL A 77 5.76 4.94 -28.22
CA VAL A 77 5.29 5.89 -27.21
C VAL A 77 3.79 6.07 -27.37
N TRP A 78 3.03 5.70 -26.35
CA TRP A 78 1.61 6.02 -26.25
C TRP A 78 1.46 7.38 -25.60
N ARG A 79 0.82 8.32 -26.29
CA ARG A 79 0.51 9.66 -25.80
C ARG A 79 -0.94 9.70 -25.36
N PHE A 80 -1.15 9.66 -24.07
CA PHE A 80 -2.44 9.64 -23.41
C PHE A 80 -3.14 11.00 -23.43
N HIS A 81 -4.47 10.95 -23.47
CA HIS A 81 -5.30 12.13 -23.33
C HIS A 81 -5.31 12.64 -21.88
N ASP A 82 -5.38 11.73 -20.93
CA ASP A 82 -5.33 11.99 -19.49
C ASP A 82 -4.39 11.01 -18.79
N ARG A 83 -3.89 11.40 -17.62
CA ARG A 83 -2.98 10.61 -16.78
C ARG A 83 -3.58 9.32 -16.22
N TYR A 84 -4.91 9.23 -16.20
CA TYR A 84 -5.64 8.01 -15.82
C TYR A 84 -5.74 7.01 -16.97
N ASP A 85 -5.35 7.41 -18.18
CA ASP A 85 -5.38 6.54 -19.33
C ASP A 85 -4.34 5.44 -19.22
N SER A 86 -4.65 4.36 -19.91
CA SER A 86 -3.95 3.10 -19.74
C SER A 86 -4.06 2.27 -20.98
N ILE A 87 -3.00 1.53 -21.29
CA ILE A 87 -3.08 0.39 -22.19
C ILE A 87 -2.95 -0.90 -21.39
N VAL A 88 -3.76 -1.89 -21.75
CA VAL A 88 -3.75 -3.24 -21.18
C VAL A 88 -3.72 -4.28 -22.29
N ARG A 89 -2.86 -5.28 -22.13
CA ARG A 89 -2.70 -6.36 -23.12
C ARG A 89 -3.93 -7.26 -23.15
N ILE A 90 -4.32 -7.68 -24.35
CA ILE A 90 -5.36 -8.70 -24.57
C ILE A 90 -4.81 -9.86 -25.41
N GLY A 91 -5.41 -11.04 -25.27
CA GLY A 91 -4.95 -12.24 -25.98
C GLY A 91 -5.28 -12.23 -27.48
N SER A 92 -6.40 -11.61 -27.86
CA SER A 92 -6.83 -11.47 -29.26
C SER A 92 -7.91 -10.39 -29.39
N PRO A 93 -8.15 -9.84 -30.60
CA PRO A 93 -9.25 -8.90 -30.84
C PRO A 93 -10.63 -9.43 -30.44
N ALA A 94 -10.85 -10.75 -30.50
CA ALA A 94 -12.12 -11.37 -30.12
C ALA A 94 -12.34 -11.41 -28.59
N ALA A 95 -11.27 -11.23 -27.81
CA ALA A 95 -11.28 -11.13 -26.35
C ALA A 95 -11.12 -9.66 -25.90
N ALA A 96 -11.42 -8.71 -26.78
CA ALA A 96 -11.36 -7.31 -26.39
C ALA A 96 -12.39 -7.05 -25.29
N CYS A 97 -11.91 -6.42 -24.21
CA CYS A 97 -12.66 -6.11 -23.00
C CYS A 97 -13.07 -7.27 -22.08
N ASP A 98 -12.76 -8.55 -22.37
CA ASP A 98 -13.10 -9.66 -21.45
C ASP A 98 -12.33 -10.99 -21.69
N PRO A 99 -11.65 -11.55 -20.68
CA PRO A 99 -10.84 -10.83 -19.69
C PRO A 99 -9.49 -10.41 -20.30
N PRO A 100 -8.85 -9.35 -19.77
CA PRO A 100 -7.48 -8.99 -20.16
C PRO A 100 -6.50 -10.14 -19.96
N ALA A 101 -5.36 -10.08 -20.65
CA ALA A 101 -4.32 -11.09 -20.49
C ALA A 101 -3.79 -11.10 -19.05
N PRO A 102 -3.22 -12.21 -18.57
CA PRO A 102 -2.46 -12.21 -17.33
C PRO A 102 -1.27 -11.23 -17.40
N TYR A 103 -0.89 -10.69 -16.25
CA TYR A 103 0.34 -9.93 -16.10
C TYR A 103 1.55 -10.81 -16.44
N SER A 104 2.55 -10.23 -17.09
CA SER A 104 3.79 -10.91 -17.44
C SER A 104 4.97 -10.07 -16.97
N ASP A 105 6.06 -10.70 -16.54
CA ASP A 105 7.34 -10.02 -16.30
C ASP A 105 8.26 -10.06 -17.53
N ASP A 106 7.80 -10.68 -18.62
CA ASP A 106 8.53 -10.79 -19.88
C ASP A 106 8.55 -9.43 -20.60
N PRO A 107 9.72 -8.78 -20.74
CA PRO A 107 9.82 -7.45 -21.33
C PRO A 107 9.48 -7.43 -22.83
N SER A 108 9.33 -8.56 -23.51
CA SER A 108 8.88 -8.61 -24.91
C SER A 108 7.37 -8.38 -25.07
N VAL A 109 6.59 -8.65 -24.01
CA VAL A 109 5.12 -8.59 -24.03
C VAL A 109 4.53 -7.77 -22.87
N GLU A 110 5.33 -7.43 -21.86
CA GLU A 110 4.93 -6.54 -20.78
C GLU A 110 5.18 -5.08 -21.17
N PHE A 111 4.19 -4.53 -21.86
CA PHE A 111 4.12 -3.13 -22.23
C PHE A 111 2.92 -2.43 -21.59
N THR A 112 2.25 -3.06 -20.62
CA THR A 112 1.18 -2.42 -19.86
C THR A 112 1.77 -1.26 -19.07
N GLY A 113 1.23 -0.07 -19.26
CA GLY A 113 1.72 1.09 -18.51
C GLY A 113 1.06 2.41 -18.87
N PRO A 114 1.34 3.47 -18.07
CA PRO A 114 2.31 3.50 -16.99
C PRO A 114 1.88 2.67 -15.77
N MET A 115 2.82 1.94 -15.17
CA MET A 115 2.62 1.30 -13.88
C MET A 115 2.72 2.37 -12.79
N PRO A 116 1.71 2.52 -11.92
CA PRO A 116 1.78 3.53 -10.87
C PRO A 116 2.89 3.15 -9.88
N VAL A 117 3.92 3.99 -9.77
CA VAL A 117 4.98 3.87 -8.76
C VAL A 117 4.76 5.00 -7.76
N ALA A 118 4.35 4.65 -6.54
CA ALA A 118 4.06 5.62 -5.51
C ALA A 118 3.18 6.80 -5.97
N PRO A 119 1.98 6.55 -6.53
CA PRO A 119 1.10 7.62 -7.00
C PRO A 119 0.70 8.56 -5.86
N GLY A 120 0.89 9.86 -6.09
CA GLY A 120 0.38 10.87 -5.17
C GLY A 120 -1.14 11.02 -5.25
N GLY A 121 -1.70 11.90 -4.44
CA GLY A 121 -3.11 12.27 -4.49
C GLY A 121 -3.95 11.85 -3.28
N VAL A 122 -5.26 11.96 -3.42
CA VAL A 122 -6.25 11.61 -2.39
C VAL A 122 -6.79 10.21 -2.65
N PHE A 123 -6.80 9.39 -1.62
CA PHE A 123 -7.40 8.07 -1.62
C PHE A 123 -8.55 8.04 -0.60
N ALA A 124 -9.68 7.43 -0.96
CA ALA A 124 -10.75 7.17 0.01
C ALA A 124 -10.46 5.87 0.77
N LEU A 125 -10.76 5.77 2.05
CA LEU A 125 -10.75 4.49 2.76
C LEU A 125 -12.09 3.79 2.55
N ASN A 126 -12.07 2.54 2.07
CA ASN A 126 -13.27 1.71 2.16
C ASN A 126 -13.61 1.47 3.65
N PRO A 127 -14.86 1.15 4.01
CA PRO A 127 -15.22 0.73 5.36
C PRO A 127 -14.36 -0.43 5.85
N SER A 128 -14.13 -0.52 7.16
CA SER A 128 -13.34 -1.62 7.74
C SER A 128 -14.01 -2.96 7.41
N PRO A 129 -13.27 -4.08 7.30
CA PRO A 129 -13.84 -5.38 6.92
C PRO A 129 -15.01 -5.84 7.81
N ASP A 130 -15.00 -5.42 9.07
CA ASP A 130 -15.99 -5.74 10.10
C ASP A 130 -17.16 -4.75 10.18
N SER A 131 -17.19 -3.76 9.28
CA SER A 131 -18.16 -2.67 9.27
C SER A 131 -19.02 -2.74 8.02
N ASP A 132 -20.30 -2.41 8.19
CA ASP A 132 -21.23 -2.31 7.06
C ASP A 132 -20.76 -1.25 6.06
N GLY A 133 -21.03 -1.51 4.78
CA GLY A 133 -20.79 -0.54 3.73
C GLY A 133 -21.61 0.74 3.94
N LEU A 134 -21.24 1.82 3.26
CA LEU A 134 -22.02 3.05 3.30
C LEU A 134 -23.06 3.07 2.17
N VAL A 135 -24.26 3.57 2.47
CA VAL A 135 -25.33 3.79 1.47
C VAL A 135 -25.99 5.14 1.69
N MET A 136 -26.29 5.83 0.60
CA MET A 136 -27.05 7.08 0.67
C MET A 136 -28.55 6.79 0.68
N VAL A 137 -29.26 7.37 1.64
CA VAL A 137 -30.71 7.25 1.81
C VAL A 137 -31.37 8.62 1.71
N ASP A 138 -32.41 8.74 0.88
CA ASP A 138 -33.28 9.93 0.85
C ASP A 138 -34.34 9.80 1.96
N ALA A 139 -34.26 10.65 2.98
CA ALA A 139 -35.15 10.70 4.12
C ALA A 139 -36.63 10.83 3.74
N ARG A 140 -36.94 11.43 2.58
CA ARG A 140 -38.33 11.57 2.12
C ARG A 140 -38.94 10.25 1.67
N LEU A 141 -38.08 9.32 1.27
CA LEU A 141 -38.41 7.97 0.81
C LEU A 141 -38.22 6.90 1.90
N ALA A 142 -37.55 7.24 3.00
CA ALA A 142 -37.34 6.34 4.12
C ALA A 142 -38.66 5.94 4.80
N LEU A 143 -38.72 4.71 5.30
CA LEU A 143 -39.87 4.17 6.02
C LEU A 143 -40.14 4.93 7.32
N ASP A 144 -39.08 5.26 8.05
CA ASP A 144 -39.09 6.23 9.14
C ASP A 144 -38.37 7.50 8.69
N ARG A 145 -39.11 8.61 8.64
CA ARG A 145 -38.57 9.91 8.23
C ARG A 145 -37.76 10.59 9.34
N ASN A 146 -38.01 10.22 10.59
CA ASN A 146 -37.28 10.77 11.73
C ASN A 146 -35.99 10.01 11.99
N ASP A 147 -35.90 8.79 11.48
CA ASP A 147 -34.72 7.94 11.58
C ASP A 147 -34.48 7.17 10.26
N PRO A 148 -34.03 7.87 9.20
CA PRO A 148 -33.83 7.24 7.90
C PRO A 148 -32.81 6.11 7.92
N CYS A 149 -31.82 6.21 8.82
CA CYS A 149 -30.77 5.21 8.99
C CYS A 149 -31.13 4.12 10.00
N GLY A 150 -31.95 4.37 11.01
CA GLY A 150 -31.98 3.49 12.18
C GLY A 150 -30.96 3.96 13.22
N ALA A 151 -31.20 3.58 14.48
CA ALA A 151 -30.34 3.93 15.60
C ALA A 151 -28.88 3.51 15.33
N ASP A 152 -27.95 4.44 15.56
CA ASP A 152 -26.49 4.27 15.45
C ASP A 152 -25.95 3.96 14.05
N GLU A 153 -26.78 4.04 13.02
CA GLU A 153 -26.37 3.78 11.63
C GLU A 153 -26.14 5.06 10.80
N ASP A 154 -26.57 6.22 11.28
CA ASP A 154 -26.34 7.51 10.60
C ASP A 154 -24.88 7.96 10.75
N ARG A 155 -24.18 8.07 9.63
CA ARG A 155 -22.78 8.48 9.51
C ARG A 155 -22.63 9.89 8.94
N GLY A 156 -23.73 10.55 8.57
CA GLY A 156 -23.70 11.92 8.08
C GLY A 156 -24.99 12.34 7.39
N GLN A 157 -25.30 13.63 7.49
CA GLN A 157 -26.52 14.20 6.90
C GLN A 157 -26.21 15.41 6.02
N TYR A 158 -26.87 15.49 4.87
CA TYR A 158 -26.89 16.65 4.00
C TYR A 158 -28.29 16.90 3.42
N PHE A 159 -28.99 17.91 3.95
CA PHE A 159 -30.41 18.16 3.67
C PHE A 159 -31.26 16.90 3.92
N ASP A 160 -31.98 16.44 2.89
CA ASP A 160 -32.83 15.25 2.93
C ASP A 160 -32.04 13.94 2.73
N PHE A 161 -30.72 13.99 2.51
CA PHE A 161 -29.90 12.80 2.30
C PHE A 161 -29.13 12.44 3.57
N HIS A 162 -29.19 11.16 3.92
CA HIS A 162 -28.41 10.57 5.00
C HIS A 162 -27.43 9.54 4.43
N LEU A 163 -26.29 9.40 5.08
CA LEU A 163 -25.29 8.39 4.80
C LEU A 163 -25.41 7.32 5.89
N CYS A 164 -25.90 6.15 5.54
CA CYS A 164 -26.16 5.08 6.49
C CYS A 164 -25.14 3.95 6.37
N ALA A 165 -24.68 3.39 7.50
CA ALA A 165 -23.86 2.18 7.54
C ALA A 165 -24.73 0.91 7.44
N ARG A 166 -25.23 0.62 6.23
CA ARG A 166 -26.12 -0.52 5.91
C ARG A 166 -25.83 -1.18 4.57
N GLY A 167 -24.76 -0.75 3.93
CA GLY A 167 -24.27 -1.35 2.70
C GLY A 167 -23.68 -2.73 2.96
N GLU A 168 -23.42 -3.44 1.87
CA GLU A 168 -22.68 -4.69 1.93
C GLU A 168 -21.30 -4.46 2.60
N PRO A 169 -20.88 -5.27 3.58
CA PRO A 169 -19.61 -5.08 4.30
C PRO A 169 -18.40 -4.94 3.36
N GLY A 170 -17.45 -4.09 3.77
CA GLY A 170 -16.23 -3.79 3.01
C GLY A 170 -16.45 -3.11 1.65
N THR A 171 -17.68 -2.71 1.33
CA THR A 171 -18.04 -2.14 0.02
C THR A 171 -17.88 -0.63 0.00
N THR A 172 -17.16 -0.14 -1.02
CA THR A 172 -17.06 1.29 -1.32
C THR A 172 -18.26 1.75 -2.14
N MET A 173 -18.75 2.97 -1.90
CA MET A 173 -19.87 3.53 -2.66
C MET A 173 -19.50 3.78 -4.12
N MET A 174 -20.47 3.63 -5.03
CA MET A 174 -20.26 3.98 -6.44
C MET A 174 -19.90 5.46 -6.64
N SER A 175 -20.49 6.37 -5.85
CA SER A 175 -20.17 7.80 -5.93
C SER A 175 -18.74 8.14 -5.51
N THR A 176 -18.06 7.23 -4.79
CA THR A 176 -16.64 7.37 -4.45
C THR A 176 -15.79 7.02 -5.67
N TRP A 177 -16.07 5.88 -6.33
CA TRP A 177 -15.39 5.48 -7.56
C TRP A 177 -15.58 6.47 -8.71
N GLU A 178 -16.75 7.11 -8.78
CA GLU A 178 -17.08 8.13 -9.78
C GLU A 178 -16.48 9.51 -9.50
N ASP A 179 -15.92 9.76 -8.31
CA ASP A 179 -15.43 11.09 -7.95
C ASP A 179 -14.15 11.45 -8.72
N PRO A 180 -14.13 12.48 -9.58
CA PRO A 180 -12.91 12.90 -10.26
C PRO A 180 -11.86 13.50 -9.31
N GLY A 181 -12.24 13.90 -8.10
CA GLY A 181 -11.39 14.51 -7.10
C GLY A 181 -10.57 13.55 -6.24
N ILE A 182 -10.59 12.25 -6.55
CA ILE A 182 -9.73 11.26 -5.89
C ILE A 182 -8.92 10.46 -6.92
N THR A 183 -7.72 10.06 -6.52
CA THR A 183 -6.83 9.18 -7.29
C THR A 183 -7.28 7.71 -7.19
N GLY A 184 -7.77 7.28 -6.03
CA GLY A 184 -8.09 5.88 -5.80
C GLY A 184 -8.74 5.58 -4.46
N VAL A 185 -8.76 4.30 -4.11
CA VAL A 185 -9.34 3.81 -2.85
C VAL A 185 -8.35 2.89 -2.13
N TYR A 186 -8.24 3.06 -0.82
CA TYR A 186 -7.57 2.12 0.06
C TYR A 186 -8.53 1.00 0.45
N LEU A 187 -8.27 -0.20 -0.06
CA LEU A 187 -8.98 -1.43 0.24
C LEU A 187 -8.36 -2.10 1.46
N ARG A 188 -9.12 -2.11 2.55
CA ARG A 188 -8.85 -2.81 3.80
C ARG A 188 -9.61 -4.12 3.77
N LEU A 189 -8.89 -5.24 3.83
CA LEU A 189 -9.46 -6.58 3.83
C LEU A 189 -8.99 -7.35 5.06
N ALA A 190 -9.83 -8.22 5.61
CA ALA A 190 -9.41 -9.14 6.66
C ALA A 190 -8.80 -10.40 6.05
N TRP A 191 -7.73 -10.92 6.67
CA TRP A 191 -7.19 -12.22 6.28
C TRP A 191 -8.24 -13.35 6.40
N SER A 192 -9.12 -13.28 7.39
CA SER A 192 -10.18 -14.25 7.63
C SER A 192 -11.26 -14.27 6.54
N ASP A 193 -11.50 -13.14 5.88
CA ASP A 193 -12.40 -13.06 4.72
C ASP A 193 -11.72 -13.63 3.46
N ILE A 194 -10.44 -13.31 3.25
CA ILE A 194 -9.69 -13.76 2.06
C ILE A 194 -9.34 -15.25 2.13
N ASN A 195 -9.06 -15.76 3.32
CA ASN A 195 -8.59 -17.12 3.53
C ASN A 195 -9.35 -17.79 4.69
N PRO A 196 -10.67 -18.03 4.54
CA PRO A 196 -11.54 -18.51 5.62
C PRO A 196 -11.25 -19.94 6.08
N GLY A 197 -10.50 -20.71 5.28
CA GLY A 197 -10.08 -22.08 5.60
C GLY A 197 -8.73 -22.41 5.00
N ALA A 198 -8.06 -23.44 5.52
CA ALA A 198 -6.76 -23.89 5.01
C ALA A 198 -6.83 -24.20 3.49
N GLY A 199 -6.08 -23.44 2.68
CA GLY A 199 -6.07 -23.55 1.22
C GLY A 199 -7.39 -23.17 0.52
N VAL A 200 -8.34 -22.56 1.24
CA VAL A 200 -9.60 -22.05 0.70
C VAL A 200 -9.52 -20.54 0.67
N TYR A 201 -9.64 -19.96 -0.52
CA TYR A 201 -9.60 -18.52 -0.74
C TYR A 201 -10.95 -18.01 -1.25
N ASP A 202 -11.37 -16.86 -0.74
CA ASP A 202 -12.52 -16.11 -1.22
C ASP A 202 -12.07 -14.70 -1.59
N PHE A 203 -12.03 -14.41 -2.90
CA PHE A 203 -11.62 -13.12 -3.42
C PHE A 203 -12.81 -12.22 -3.79
N SER A 204 -14.05 -12.58 -3.44
CA SER A 204 -15.25 -11.88 -3.92
C SER A 204 -15.27 -10.38 -3.60
N ILE A 205 -14.86 -9.98 -2.39
CA ILE A 205 -14.73 -8.57 -1.99
C ILE A 205 -13.64 -7.88 -2.82
N LEU A 206 -12.47 -8.51 -2.96
CA LEU A 206 -11.35 -7.98 -3.74
C LEU A 206 -11.75 -7.79 -5.21
N ASP A 207 -12.34 -8.81 -5.83
CA ASP A 207 -12.80 -8.80 -7.22
C ASP A 207 -13.76 -7.65 -7.49
N ARG A 208 -14.76 -7.50 -6.62
CA ARG A 208 -15.79 -6.48 -6.73
C ARG A 208 -15.18 -5.08 -6.69
N GLU A 209 -14.32 -4.79 -5.73
CA GLU A 209 -13.74 -3.45 -5.58
C GLU A 209 -12.66 -3.16 -6.62
N VAL A 210 -11.83 -4.15 -6.99
CA VAL A 210 -10.80 -3.96 -8.02
C VAL A 210 -11.44 -3.80 -9.42
N ASP A 211 -12.51 -4.53 -9.72
CA ASP A 211 -13.28 -4.31 -10.96
C ASP A 211 -13.84 -2.89 -11.02
N ARG A 212 -14.34 -2.36 -9.89
CA ARG A 212 -14.82 -0.97 -9.84
C ARG A 212 -13.67 0.02 -10.03
N ALA A 213 -12.53 -0.21 -9.39
CA ALA A 213 -11.34 0.62 -9.58
C ALA A 213 -10.98 0.70 -11.07
N VAL A 214 -10.83 -0.44 -11.75
CA VAL A 214 -10.49 -0.49 -13.17
C VAL A 214 -11.55 0.16 -14.05
N ARG A 215 -12.83 -0.17 -13.87
CA ARG A 215 -13.93 0.40 -14.69
C ARG A 215 -14.03 1.92 -14.58
N HIS A 216 -13.65 2.50 -13.44
CA HIS A 216 -13.67 3.93 -13.21
C HIS A 216 -12.32 4.62 -13.42
N GLY A 217 -11.30 3.90 -13.92
CA GLY A 217 -9.96 4.45 -14.14
C GLY A 217 -9.26 4.90 -12.85
N LYS A 218 -9.63 4.30 -11.73
CA LYS A 218 -9.09 4.58 -10.39
C LYS A 218 -7.99 3.59 -10.03
N LEU A 219 -7.10 4.03 -9.17
CA LEU A 219 -6.12 3.16 -8.53
C LEU A 219 -6.67 2.59 -7.23
N TYR A 220 -6.00 1.58 -6.69
CA TYR A 220 -6.29 1.10 -5.34
C TYR A 220 -5.02 0.78 -4.56
N SER A 221 -5.02 1.07 -3.25
CA SER A 221 -4.05 0.53 -2.31
C SER A 221 -4.65 -0.66 -1.58
N LEU A 222 -3.83 -1.63 -1.20
CA LEU A 222 -4.30 -2.89 -0.60
C LEU A 222 -3.58 -3.17 0.72
N SER A 223 -4.34 -3.44 1.77
CA SER A 223 -3.85 -4.09 2.98
C SER A 223 -4.72 -5.30 3.30
N ILE A 224 -4.09 -6.30 3.91
CA ILE A 224 -4.79 -7.47 4.43
C ILE A 224 -4.43 -7.60 5.90
N GLU A 225 -5.31 -7.14 6.76
CA GLU A 225 -5.06 -7.09 8.18
C GLU A 225 -5.21 -8.48 8.82
N ALA A 226 -4.29 -8.79 9.73
CA ALA A 226 -4.50 -9.82 10.74
C ALA A 226 -5.10 -9.15 11.97
N GLY A 227 -4.71 -9.56 13.18
CA GLY A 227 -5.21 -8.93 14.39
C GLY A 227 -6.53 -9.54 14.88
N ARG A 228 -7.22 -8.83 15.76
CA ARG A 228 -8.41 -9.31 16.50
C ARG A 228 -9.53 -9.84 15.60
N LYS A 229 -9.80 -9.17 14.48
CA LYS A 229 -10.87 -9.53 13.55
C LYS A 229 -10.33 -10.06 12.22
N GLY A 230 -9.09 -9.71 11.89
CA GLY A 230 -8.44 -10.15 10.66
C GLY A 230 -7.97 -11.60 10.68
N THR A 231 -7.54 -12.15 11.82
CA THR A 231 -6.86 -13.46 11.83
C THR A 231 -7.85 -14.63 11.68
N PRO A 232 -7.71 -15.52 10.66
CA PRO A 232 -8.59 -16.67 10.51
C PRO A 232 -8.38 -17.69 11.63
N ASP A 233 -9.48 -18.10 12.23
CA ASP A 233 -9.46 -19.00 13.39
C ASP A 233 -8.80 -20.37 13.09
N TRP A 234 -8.84 -20.84 11.84
CA TRP A 234 -8.31 -22.15 11.45
C TRP A 234 -6.80 -22.28 11.62
N ILE A 235 -6.03 -21.18 11.65
CA ILE A 235 -4.55 -21.26 11.74
C ILE A 235 -4.10 -21.76 13.12
N PHE A 236 -4.94 -21.58 14.14
CA PHE A 236 -4.56 -21.85 15.53
C PHE A 236 -4.70 -23.32 15.92
N ASP A 237 -3.78 -23.80 16.76
CA ASP A 237 -3.79 -25.15 17.31
C ASP A 237 -4.95 -25.44 18.29
N THR A 238 -5.50 -24.38 18.87
CA THR A 238 -6.65 -24.44 19.79
C THR A 238 -7.85 -23.65 19.25
N ASN A 239 -9.04 -24.03 19.72
CA ASN A 239 -10.26 -23.24 19.53
C ASN A 239 -10.13 -21.90 20.26
N ALA A 240 -10.78 -20.87 19.72
CA ALA A 240 -11.02 -19.63 20.44
C ALA A 240 -11.78 -19.93 21.74
N ARG A 241 -11.49 -19.17 22.79
CA ARG A 241 -12.30 -19.22 24.02
C ARG A 241 -13.67 -18.59 23.72
N GLU A 242 -14.74 -19.17 24.26
CA GLU A 242 -16.06 -18.54 24.13
C GLU A 242 -16.03 -17.13 24.73
N PRO A 243 -16.41 -16.09 23.95
CA PRO A 243 -16.52 -14.73 24.45
C PRO A 243 -17.44 -14.68 25.68
N GLY A 244 -16.97 -14.09 26.77
CA GLY A 244 -17.78 -13.91 27.98
C GLY A 244 -17.85 -15.11 28.94
N SER A 245 -17.09 -16.19 28.70
CA SER A 245 -17.09 -17.35 29.61
C SER A 245 -16.64 -17.05 31.05
N GLY A 246 -16.09 -15.86 31.34
CA GLY A 246 -15.75 -15.34 32.67
C GLY A 246 -14.70 -16.14 33.45
N ASN A 247 -14.40 -17.35 32.99
CA ASN A 247 -13.51 -18.30 33.62
C ASN A 247 -12.19 -18.33 32.86
N ARG A 248 -11.32 -17.35 33.18
CA ARG A 248 -9.94 -17.24 32.66
C ARG A 248 -9.09 -18.51 32.85
N LEU A 249 -9.54 -19.45 33.70
CA LEU A 249 -8.87 -20.70 34.05
C LEU A 249 -9.24 -21.91 33.18
N SER A 250 -10.18 -21.79 32.24
CA SER A 250 -10.51 -22.91 31.36
C SER A 250 -9.35 -23.19 30.39
N PRO A 251 -8.82 -24.42 30.32
CA PRO A 251 -7.73 -24.75 29.41
C PRO A 251 -8.21 -24.59 27.95
N PRO A 252 -7.33 -24.12 27.04
CA PRO A 252 -7.65 -24.08 25.61
C PRO A 252 -8.10 -25.46 25.11
N ILE A 253 -9.17 -25.49 24.33
CA ILE A 253 -9.64 -26.74 23.70
C ILE A 253 -8.78 -26.96 22.45
N VAL A 254 -7.90 -27.96 22.50
CA VAL A 254 -7.09 -28.38 21.34
C VAL A 254 -8.01 -28.77 20.18
N ARG A 255 -7.73 -28.29 18.97
CA ARG A 255 -8.52 -28.67 17.80
C ARG A 255 -8.32 -30.15 17.48
N PRO A 256 -9.37 -30.90 17.12
CA PRO A 256 -9.25 -32.31 16.75
C PRO A 256 -8.22 -32.62 15.65
N ASN A 257 -7.94 -31.63 14.77
CA ASN A 257 -6.97 -31.74 13.68
C ASN A 257 -5.71 -30.89 13.90
N GLY A 258 -5.50 -30.32 15.11
CA GLY A 258 -4.36 -29.46 15.43
C GLY A 258 -4.35 -28.09 14.74
N GLY A 259 -5.41 -27.73 14.00
CA GLY A 259 -5.50 -26.47 13.25
C GLY A 259 -4.38 -26.28 12.23
N GLY A 260 -4.06 -25.03 11.90
CA GLY A 260 -2.87 -24.64 11.15
C GLY A 260 -1.58 -24.72 11.97
N GLY A 261 -1.67 -25.09 13.25
CA GLY A 261 -0.53 -25.35 14.11
C GLY A 261 0.16 -24.10 14.68
N VAL A 262 -0.44 -22.92 14.56
CA VAL A 262 0.05 -21.68 15.19
C VAL A 262 -0.38 -21.65 16.66
N PRO A 263 0.53 -21.41 17.62
CA PRO A 263 0.16 -21.20 19.01
C PRO A 263 -0.74 -19.98 19.17
N ARG A 264 -1.87 -20.15 19.86
CA ARG A 264 -2.78 -19.04 20.18
C ARG A 264 -2.28 -18.25 21.40
N LEU A 265 -2.06 -16.94 21.22
CA LEU A 265 -1.71 -16.01 22.28
C LEU A 265 -2.89 -15.08 22.57
N THR A 266 -3.26 -14.93 23.84
CA THR A 266 -4.39 -14.08 24.25
C THR A 266 -3.88 -12.79 24.90
N PHE A 267 -4.46 -11.67 24.49
CA PHE A 267 -4.12 -10.31 24.93
C PHE A 267 -5.38 -9.56 25.36
N GLU A 268 -5.17 -8.45 26.08
CA GLU A 268 -6.18 -7.43 26.42
C GLU A 268 -5.52 -6.06 26.15
N ASP A 269 -6.06 -5.23 25.26
CA ASP A 269 -5.46 -3.94 24.88
C ASP A 269 -6.55 -2.90 24.59
N GLN A 270 -6.32 -1.64 24.97
CA GLN A 270 -7.27 -0.55 24.77
C GLN A 270 -7.18 0.07 23.38
N GLY A 271 -6.14 -0.28 22.61
CA GLY A 271 -5.87 0.32 21.32
C GLY A 271 -5.52 1.79 21.45
N SER A 272 -6.32 2.64 20.82
CA SER A 272 -6.14 4.09 20.85
C SER A 272 -7.11 4.82 21.77
N HIS A 273 -7.94 4.09 22.53
CA HIS A 273 -8.81 4.71 23.52
C HIS A 273 -7.99 5.20 24.72
N PRO A 274 -8.36 6.34 25.33
CA PRO A 274 -7.67 6.83 26.51
C PRO A 274 -7.80 5.83 27.65
N ASP A 275 -6.70 5.63 28.38
CA ASP A 275 -6.58 4.72 29.52
C ASP A 275 -7.68 5.02 30.57
N GLU A 276 -8.84 4.38 30.46
CA GLU A 276 -9.85 4.43 31.51
C GLU A 276 -9.39 3.51 32.65
N PRO A 277 -9.16 4.05 33.87
CA PRO A 277 -8.62 3.24 34.95
C PRO A 277 -9.50 2.03 35.28
N GLY A 278 -8.96 0.83 35.11
CA GLY A 278 -9.64 -0.43 35.39
C GLY A 278 -10.37 -1.06 34.21
N ASP A 279 -10.30 -0.45 33.01
CA ASP A 279 -10.64 -1.13 31.76
C ASP A 279 -9.39 -1.85 31.22
N CYS A 280 -9.53 -3.10 30.79
CA CYS A 280 -8.45 -3.83 30.11
C CYS A 280 -8.59 -3.76 28.58
N GLY A 281 -9.58 -3.01 28.10
CA GLY A 281 -9.88 -2.90 26.68
C GLY A 281 -10.43 -4.20 26.12
N ALA A 282 -10.14 -4.44 24.85
CA ALA A 282 -10.68 -5.59 24.15
C ALA A 282 -9.76 -6.81 24.26
N SER A 283 -10.36 -7.95 24.59
CA SER A 283 -9.68 -9.23 24.47
C SER A 283 -9.53 -9.65 23.01
N MET A 284 -8.37 -10.22 22.67
CA MET A 284 -8.05 -10.73 21.34
C MET A 284 -7.09 -11.91 21.38
N ASP A 285 -7.15 -12.73 20.34
CA ASP A 285 -6.23 -13.85 20.12
C ASP A 285 -5.39 -13.58 18.87
N LEU A 286 -4.06 -13.65 19.00
CA LEU A 286 -3.11 -13.43 17.91
C LEU A 286 -2.14 -14.61 17.77
N GLY A 287 -1.64 -14.79 16.55
CA GLY A 287 -0.43 -15.58 16.29
C GLY A 287 0.80 -14.69 16.47
N ALA A 288 1.94 -15.30 16.80
CA ALA A 288 3.20 -14.57 16.85
C ALA A 288 3.72 -14.29 15.44
N PRO A 289 4.01 -13.02 15.05
CA PRO A 289 4.57 -12.73 13.73
C PRO A 289 5.91 -13.41 13.45
N PHE A 290 6.64 -13.80 14.50
CA PHE A 290 7.91 -14.53 14.39
C PHE A 290 7.77 -16.07 14.38
N ASP A 291 6.55 -16.61 14.49
CA ASP A 291 6.33 -18.04 14.36
C ASP A 291 6.37 -18.45 12.88
N ASP A 292 7.19 -19.46 12.56
CA ASP A 292 7.38 -19.90 11.16
C ASP A 292 6.06 -20.32 10.50
N ARG A 293 5.15 -20.99 11.25
CA ARG A 293 3.85 -21.41 10.69
C ARG A 293 2.93 -20.23 10.46
N TYR A 294 2.93 -19.26 11.37
CA TYR A 294 2.19 -18.02 11.17
C TYR A 294 2.65 -17.32 9.89
N GLN A 295 3.97 -17.17 9.71
CA GLN A 295 4.55 -16.57 8.52
C GLN A 295 4.20 -17.36 7.26
N ASP A 296 4.31 -18.69 7.28
CA ASP A 296 3.98 -19.54 6.14
C ASP A 296 2.51 -19.39 5.71
N HIS A 297 1.57 -19.34 6.67
CA HIS A 297 0.16 -19.13 6.35
C HIS A 297 -0.13 -17.71 5.85
N TYR A 298 0.42 -16.69 6.52
CA TYR A 298 0.16 -15.29 6.16
C TYR A 298 0.80 -14.93 4.82
N PHE A 299 2.07 -15.29 4.60
CA PHE A 299 2.76 -15.04 3.34
C PHE A 299 2.19 -15.90 2.21
N GLY A 300 1.79 -17.14 2.49
CA GLY A 300 1.08 -17.98 1.52
C GLY A 300 -0.23 -17.34 1.05
N MET A 301 -0.96 -16.66 1.94
CA MET A 301 -2.12 -15.85 1.55
C MET A 301 -1.75 -14.65 0.68
N LEU A 302 -0.69 -13.89 1.04
CA LEU A 302 -0.24 -12.76 0.23
C LEU A 302 0.18 -13.20 -1.18
N SER A 303 0.87 -14.35 -1.31
CA SER A 303 1.20 -14.94 -2.62
C SER A 303 -0.05 -15.32 -3.41
N ALA A 304 -1.05 -15.94 -2.78
CA ALA A 304 -2.30 -16.30 -3.45
C ALA A 304 -3.07 -15.06 -3.96
N VAL A 305 -3.08 -13.97 -3.18
CA VAL A 305 -3.65 -12.68 -3.60
C VAL A 305 -2.87 -12.09 -4.77
N ALA A 306 -1.54 -12.14 -4.73
CA ALA A 306 -0.71 -11.66 -5.82
C ALA A 306 -0.95 -12.43 -7.11
N ASP A 307 -1.00 -13.75 -7.06
CA ASP A 307 -1.29 -14.63 -8.20
C ASP A 307 -2.68 -14.34 -8.78
N HIS A 308 -3.66 -14.14 -7.90
CA HIS A 308 -5.03 -13.80 -8.29
C HIS A 308 -5.11 -12.44 -9.00
N LEU A 309 -4.47 -11.40 -8.45
CA LEU A 309 -4.41 -10.09 -9.10
C LEU A 309 -3.63 -10.13 -10.42
N LYS A 310 -2.56 -10.93 -10.51
CA LYS A 310 -1.77 -11.12 -11.74
C LYS A 310 -2.49 -11.94 -12.81
N ALA A 311 -3.57 -12.65 -12.48
CA ALA A 311 -4.39 -13.32 -13.48
C ALA A 311 -5.03 -12.32 -14.47
N ARG A 312 -5.09 -11.02 -14.09
CA ARG A 312 -5.64 -9.92 -14.88
C ARG A 312 -4.69 -8.73 -14.86
N VAL A 313 -4.10 -8.40 -16.00
CA VAL A 313 -3.08 -7.34 -16.09
C VAL A 313 -3.65 -5.95 -15.75
N ASP A 314 -4.92 -5.69 -16.03
CA ASP A 314 -5.64 -4.47 -15.68
C ASP A 314 -5.80 -4.32 -14.17
N TRP A 315 -6.16 -5.40 -13.47
CA TRP A 315 -6.21 -5.45 -12.01
C TRP A 315 -4.84 -5.17 -11.39
N TYR A 316 -3.82 -5.92 -11.82
CA TYR A 316 -2.47 -5.74 -11.30
C TYR A 316 -1.93 -4.34 -11.58
N ARG A 317 -2.25 -3.76 -12.75
CA ARG A 317 -1.84 -2.39 -13.08
C ARG A 317 -2.46 -1.36 -12.15
N ALA A 318 -3.76 -1.44 -11.89
CA ALA A 318 -4.48 -0.47 -11.05
C ALA A 318 -4.05 -0.50 -9.56
N LEU A 319 -3.35 -1.55 -9.11
CA LEU A 319 -2.74 -1.61 -7.78
C LEU A 319 -1.65 -0.53 -7.64
N ALA A 320 -1.89 0.47 -6.81
CA ALA A 320 -0.93 1.54 -6.50
C ALA A 320 0.08 1.13 -5.43
N TYR A 321 -0.42 0.51 -4.37
CA TYR A 321 0.34 0.27 -3.15
C TYR A 321 -0.05 -1.05 -2.51
N VAL A 322 0.93 -1.75 -1.93
CA VAL A 322 0.70 -2.89 -1.05
C VAL A 322 1.19 -2.54 0.34
N LYS A 323 0.38 -2.74 1.37
CA LYS A 323 0.71 -2.32 2.72
C LYS A 323 1.09 -3.52 3.58
N PRO A 324 2.36 -3.65 4.03
CA PRO A 324 2.71 -4.65 5.02
C PRO A 324 1.86 -4.52 6.28
N SER A 325 1.30 -5.65 6.72
CA SER A 325 0.51 -5.81 7.93
C SER A 325 0.83 -7.17 8.58
N GLY A 326 -0.08 -7.77 9.34
CA GLY A 326 0.13 -9.09 9.95
C GLY A 326 0.87 -9.06 11.30
N ALA A 327 1.46 -7.91 11.66
CA ALA A 327 1.90 -7.58 13.01
C ALA A 327 1.09 -6.39 13.53
N ASN A 328 -0.22 -6.61 13.68
CA ASN A 328 -1.21 -5.56 13.88
C ASN A 328 -2.24 -5.95 14.96
N LEU A 329 -3.01 -4.95 15.43
CA LEU A 329 -3.93 -5.06 16.57
C LEU A 329 -5.40 -5.17 16.15
N PHE A 330 -6.05 -4.03 15.87
CA PHE A 330 -7.46 -3.94 15.45
C PHE A 330 -7.62 -3.64 13.97
N THR A 331 -6.65 -2.95 13.42
CA THR A 331 -6.64 -2.38 12.08
C THR A 331 -5.29 -2.71 11.43
N ALA A 332 -5.11 -2.45 10.14
CA ALA A 332 -3.91 -2.83 9.39
C ALA A 332 -2.58 -2.19 9.87
N GLU A 333 -2.60 -1.16 10.70
CA GLU A 333 -1.42 -0.43 11.19
C GLU A 333 -0.47 -1.33 11.98
N ASN A 334 0.83 -1.09 11.81
CA ASN A 334 1.90 -1.90 12.41
C ASN A 334 2.06 -1.55 13.90
N ARG A 335 1.39 -2.32 14.75
CA ARG A 335 1.38 -2.24 16.22
C ARG A 335 1.03 -3.60 16.81
N LEU A 336 1.71 -3.99 17.88
CA LEU A 336 1.33 -5.18 18.67
C LEU A 336 0.82 -4.78 20.07
N PRO A 337 -0.01 -5.60 20.73
CA PRO A 337 -0.43 -5.38 22.11
C PRO A 337 0.77 -5.20 23.03
N LYS A 338 0.87 -4.08 23.73
CA LYS A 338 2.09 -3.69 24.47
C LYS A 338 1.84 -3.21 25.89
N GLU A 339 0.59 -2.93 26.24
CA GLU A 339 0.19 -2.42 27.55
C GLU A 339 0.34 -3.50 28.64
N CYS A 340 0.60 -3.06 29.87
CA CYS A 340 0.73 -3.93 31.03
C CYS A 340 0.20 -3.17 32.26
N ASP A 341 -1.12 -3.17 32.40
CA ASP A 341 -1.80 -2.49 33.49
C ASP A 341 -2.06 -3.41 34.68
N PRO A 342 -2.10 -2.85 35.91
CA PRO A 342 -2.59 -3.58 37.08
C PRO A 342 -3.99 -4.16 36.81
N ASP A 343 -4.20 -5.43 37.20
CA ASP A 343 -5.45 -6.18 37.03
C ASP A 343 -5.79 -6.64 35.60
N CYS A 344 -4.98 -6.26 34.60
CA CYS A 344 -5.11 -6.68 33.20
C CYS A 344 -4.05 -7.71 32.81
N VAL A 345 -4.18 -8.28 31.60
CA VAL A 345 -3.12 -9.10 31.00
C VAL A 345 -1.89 -8.22 30.73
N CYS A 346 -0.73 -8.63 31.25
CA CYS A 346 0.53 -8.00 30.88
C CYS A 346 0.96 -8.48 29.49
N ASN A 347 0.60 -7.76 28.43
CA ASN A 347 0.85 -8.18 27.05
C ASN A 347 2.34 -8.45 26.75
N PRO A 348 3.30 -7.63 27.23
CA PRO A 348 4.72 -7.92 27.09
C PRO A 348 5.15 -9.24 27.74
N GLU A 349 4.53 -9.66 28.85
CA GLU A 349 4.82 -10.95 29.46
C GLU A 349 4.38 -12.10 28.56
N VAL A 350 3.17 -11.99 27.98
CA VAL A 350 2.66 -12.97 27.01
C VAL A 350 3.63 -13.11 25.84
N TRP A 351 4.08 -11.98 25.26
CA TRP A 351 5.06 -11.98 24.18
C TRP A 351 6.40 -12.58 24.58
N ALA A 352 6.96 -12.18 25.74
CA ALA A 352 8.26 -12.66 26.21
C ALA A 352 8.25 -14.17 26.44
N ASN A 353 7.17 -14.69 27.02
CA ASN A 353 6.94 -16.12 27.26
C ASN A 353 6.76 -16.91 25.96
N ALA A 354 6.15 -16.30 24.93
CA ALA A 354 6.06 -16.87 23.59
C ALA A 354 7.41 -16.84 22.84
N GLY A 355 8.44 -16.21 23.39
CA GLY A 355 9.78 -16.15 22.81
C GLY A 355 10.06 -14.89 21.99
N TYR A 356 9.16 -13.91 21.97
CA TYR A 356 9.35 -12.64 21.23
C TYR A 356 10.64 -11.95 21.63
N ARG A 357 11.39 -11.48 20.64
CA ARG A 357 12.57 -10.61 20.80
C ARG A 357 12.59 -9.60 19.64
N PRO A 358 13.16 -8.40 19.81
CA PRO A 358 13.17 -7.37 18.77
C PRO A 358 13.75 -7.86 17.45
N ARG A 359 14.82 -8.67 17.50
CA ARG A 359 15.44 -9.27 16.31
C ARG A 359 14.47 -10.04 15.44
N TYR A 360 13.52 -10.76 16.05
CA TYR A 360 12.57 -11.58 15.31
C TYR A 360 11.48 -10.74 14.64
N LEU A 361 11.14 -9.57 15.21
CA LEU A 361 10.27 -8.62 14.54
C LEU A 361 10.96 -8.01 13.31
N TYR A 362 12.26 -7.69 13.41
CA TYR A 362 13.01 -7.20 12.26
C TYR A 362 13.11 -8.26 11.17
N GLU A 363 13.44 -9.51 11.53
CA GLU A 363 13.48 -10.65 10.61
C GLU A 363 12.11 -10.89 9.94
N PHE A 364 11.00 -10.71 10.68
CA PHE A 364 9.64 -10.78 10.12
C PHE A 364 9.41 -9.74 9.02
N TYR A 365 9.72 -8.45 9.27
CA TYR A 365 9.53 -7.41 8.26
C TYR A 365 10.50 -7.54 7.09
N GLU A 366 11.76 -7.93 7.33
CA GLU A 366 12.73 -8.21 6.26
C GLU A 366 12.20 -9.31 5.33
N ARG A 367 11.71 -10.43 5.90
CA ARG A 367 11.12 -11.53 5.11
C ARG A 367 9.85 -11.07 4.40
N GLN A 368 8.92 -10.43 5.11
CA GLN A 368 7.66 -9.98 4.53
C GLN A 368 7.87 -9.02 3.36
N LEU A 369 8.74 -8.02 3.50
CA LEU A 369 9.00 -7.06 2.43
C LEU A 369 9.69 -7.73 1.24
N ALA A 370 10.56 -8.73 1.47
CA ALA A 370 11.12 -9.53 0.38
C ALA A 370 10.04 -10.35 -0.35
N GLU A 371 9.11 -10.97 0.38
CA GLU A 371 7.98 -11.69 -0.20
C GLU A 371 7.07 -10.73 -0.98
N LEU A 372 6.76 -9.54 -0.44
CA LEU A 372 5.96 -8.53 -1.12
C LEU A 372 6.64 -8.01 -2.39
N ALA A 373 7.95 -7.74 -2.36
CA ALA A 373 8.69 -7.30 -3.53
C ALA A 373 8.72 -8.38 -4.63
N ALA A 374 8.83 -9.66 -4.26
CA ALA A 374 8.77 -10.78 -5.18
C ALA A 374 7.36 -11.02 -5.73
N ALA A 375 6.34 -10.93 -4.87
CA ALA A 375 4.94 -11.16 -5.22
C ALA A 375 4.35 -9.99 -6.01
N PHE A 376 4.78 -8.76 -5.75
CA PHE A 376 4.28 -7.53 -6.37
C PHE A 376 5.40 -6.71 -7.02
N PRO A 377 6.11 -7.25 -8.04
CA PRO A 377 7.17 -6.54 -8.72
C PRO A 377 6.68 -5.19 -9.27
N GLY A 378 7.46 -4.14 -9.00
CA GLY A 378 7.18 -2.78 -9.45
C GLY A 378 6.09 -2.04 -8.65
N LYS A 379 5.60 -2.61 -7.55
CA LYS A 379 4.66 -1.93 -6.65
C LYS A 379 5.36 -1.33 -5.45
N THR A 380 4.85 -0.20 -4.98
CA THR A 380 5.37 0.45 -3.77
C THR A 380 4.75 -0.19 -2.53
N MET A 381 5.60 -0.58 -1.59
CA MET A 381 5.21 -1.05 -0.28
C MET A 381 5.00 0.15 0.67
N VAL A 382 3.92 0.21 1.44
CA VAL A 382 3.65 1.35 2.34
C VAL A 382 3.56 0.91 3.80
N TYR A 383 4.57 1.24 4.59
CA TYR A 383 4.59 0.92 6.02
C TYR A 383 3.71 1.90 6.81
N GLN A 384 2.63 1.40 7.39
CA GLN A 384 1.67 2.21 8.16
C GLN A 384 2.05 2.30 9.63
N LEU A 385 2.26 3.52 10.11
CA LEU A 385 2.63 3.86 11.48
C LEU A 385 1.44 4.44 12.23
N ILE A 386 1.24 3.96 13.46
CA ILE A 386 0.44 4.61 14.49
C ILE A 386 1.32 4.86 15.73
N GLN A 387 0.94 5.82 16.58
CA GLN A 387 1.78 6.35 17.69
C GLN A 387 2.15 5.32 18.79
N ALA A 388 1.76 4.06 18.64
CA ALA A 388 1.86 3.06 19.71
C ALA A 388 2.97 2.00 19.52
N GLY A 389 3.51 1.74 18.32
CA GLY A 389 4.70 0.88 18.17
C GLY A 389 4.56 -0.55 18.72
N PHE A 390 5.63 -1.12 19.27
CA PHE A 390 5.77 -2.54 19.61
C PHE A 390 6.14 -2.80 21.09
N PRO A 391 5.91 -4.03 21.62
CA PRO A 391 6.32 -4.43 22.96
C PRO A 391 7.83 -4.33 23.20
N ARG A 392 8.22 -3.63 24.27
CA ARG A 392 9.63 -3.40 24.62
C ARG A 392 10.18 -4.53 25.49
N ILE A 393 10.74 -5.53 24.83
CA ILE A 393 11.37 -6.69 25.44
C ILE A 393 12.82 -6.76 24.94
N ASN A 394 13.80 -6.92 25.83
CA ASN A 394 15.20 -7.01 25.42
C ASN A 394 15.58 -8.41 24.88
N GLY A 395 16.80 -8.58 24.40
CA GLY A 395 17.31 -9.85 23.87
C GLY A 395 17.26 -11.05 24.84
N ALA A 396 17.28 -10.79 26.15
CA ALA A 396 17.17 -11.82 27.18
C ALA A 396 15.71 -12.17 27.52
N GLY A 397 14.74 -11.36 27.10
CA GLY A 397 13.32 -11.51 27.46
C GLY A 397 12.87 -10.67 28.65
N GLY A 398 13.70 -9.74 29.12
CA GLY A 398 13.33 -8.80 30.18
C GLY A 398 12.63 -7.56 29.61
N TYR A 399 11.68 -7.01 30.36
CA TYR A 399 10.97 -5.78 30.03
C TYR A 399 11.88 -4.57 30.16
N VAL A 400 11.76 -3.62 29.25
CA VAL A 400 12.54 -2.38 29.30
C VAL A 400 11.67 -1.14 29.13
N ASP A 401 12.05 -0.04 29.77
CA ASP A 401 11.42 1.28 29.59
C ASP A 401 11.82 1.91 28.24
N ALA A 402 11.38 3.15 28.02
CA ALA A 402 11.73 3.96 26.86
C ALA A 402 13.26 4.16 26.68
N ASP A 403 14.03 4.15 27.76
CA ASP A 403 15.50 4.28 27.76
C ASP A 403 16.22 2.92 27.62
N GLY A 404 15.48 1.82 27.51
CA GLY A 404 16.03 0.48 27.39
C GLY A 404 16.53 -0.11 28.72
N GLN A 405 16.21 0.51 29.86
CA GLN A 405 16.56 0.00 31.18
C GLN A 405 15.56 -1.07 31.63
N LEU A 406 16.06 -2.11 32.30
CA LEU A 406 15.21 -3.17 32.85
C LEU A 406 14.21 -2.58 33.85
N THR A 407 12.92 -2.90 33.67
CA THR A 407 11.86 -2.49 34.60
C THR A 407 11.29 -3.70 35.34
N ALA A 408 10.64 -3.42 36.47
CA ALA A 408 9.86 -4.44 37.20
C ALA A 408 8.51 -4.75 36.53
N GLY A 409 8.32 -4.36 35.26
CA GLY A 409 7.15 -4.73 34.45
C GLY A 409 5.96 -3.75 34.48
N LEU A 410 6.07 -2.58 35.13
CA LEU A 410 4.90 -1.70 35.39
C LEU A 410 5.06 -0.23 34.95
N ALA A 411 6.11 0.13 34.20
CA ALA A 411 6.31 1.51 33.75
C ALA A 411 6.38 1.58 32.22
N GLU A 412 5.60 2.50 31.65
CA GLU A 412 5.51 2.92 30.24
C GLU A 412 6.42 2.15 29.29
N ILE A 413 5.87 1.05 28.77
CA ILE A 413 6.46 0.26 27.68
C ILE A 413 6.19 1.06 26.40
N GLY A 414 6.97 2.12 26.24
CA GLY A 414 6.91 3.08 25.14
C GLY A 414 8.20 3.15 24.33
N GLY A 415 8.21 4.04 23.35
CA GLY A 415 9.37 4.30 22.49
C GLY A 415 9.26 3.69 21.09
N THR A 416 10.02 4.27 20.17
CA THR A 416 9.93 4.03 18.72
C THR A 416 11.12 3.27 18.15
N GLU A 417 12.09 2.84 18.97
CA GLU A 417 13.34 2.21 18.52
C GLU A 417 13.14 1.03 17.54
N GLN A 418 12.18 0.15 17.82
CA GLN A 418 11.92 -0.97 16.93
C GLN A 418 11.36 -0.51 15.58
N THR A 419 10.43 0.44 15.62
CA THR A 419 9.86 1.06 14.45
C THR A 419 10.92 1.80 13.64
N GLU A 420 11.76 2.61 14.29
CA GLU A 420 12.91 3.28 13.68
C GLU A 420 13.84 2.29 12.98
N THR A 421 14.19 1.20 13.66
CA THR A 421 15.04 0.15 13.11
C THR A 421 14.42 -0.51 11.88
N ILE A 422 13.11 -0.80 11.90
CA ILE A 422 12.39 -1.34 10.76
C ILE A 422 12.41 -0.37 9.58
N LEU A 423 12.12 0.91 9.83
CA LEU A 423 12.13 1.95 8.79
C LEU A 423 13.53 2.13 8.19
N GLU A 424 14.57 2.26 9.02
CA GLU A 424 15.96 2.42 8.58
C GLU A 424 16.37 1.23 7.69
N ARG A 425 16.18 -0.01 8.15
CA ARG A 425 16.52 -1.21 7.36
C ARG A 425 15.72 -1.33 6.07
N SER A 426 14.44 -0.97 6.10
CA SER A 426 13.56 -1.09 4.94
C SER A 426 13.87 -0.04 3.87
N ILE A 427 14.15 1.20 4.30
CA ILE A 427 14.60 2.27 3.40
C ILE A 427 15.94 1.89 2.77
N ASP A 428 16.89 1.38 3.56
CA ASP A 428 18.21 0.95 3.04
C ASP A 428 18.09 -0.21 2.03
N ALA A 429 17.18 -1.15 2.28
CA ALA A 429 17.01 -2.32 1.42
C ALA A 429 16.21 -2.04 0.13
N TRP A 430 15.19 -1.19 0.21
CA TRP A 430 14.18 -1.04 -0.85
C TRP A 430 14.09 0.36 -1.46
N GLY A 431 14.75 1.36 -0.85
CA GLY A 431 14.74 2.74 -1.31
C GLY A 431 13.33 3.27 -1.57
N LEU A 432 13.10 3.79 -2.78
CA LEU A 432 11.82 4.38 -3.17
C LEU A 432 10.69 3.37 -3.44
N GLN A 433 10.99 2.06 -3.43
CA GLN A 433 9.94 1.04 -3.41
C GLN A 433 9.25 0.93 -2.04
N PHE A 434 9.77 1.58 -1.00
CA PHE A 434 9.22 1.56 0.35
C PHE A 434 8.78 2.96 0.79
N ALA A 435 7.49 3.20 0.98
CA ALA A 435 6.96 4.45 1.49
C ALA A 435 6.61 4.36 2.98
N VAL A 436 6.61 5.50 3.66
CA VAL A 436 6.33 5.61 5.09
C VAL A 436 5.03 6.38 5.30
N GLN A 437 4.07 5.81 6.03
CA GLN A 437 2.76 6.42 6.23
C GLN A 437 2.46 6.72 7.69
N HIS A 438 1.96 7.93 8.00
CA HIS A 438 1.34 8.24 9.29
C HIS A 438 -0.16 7.99 9.24
N ALA A 439 -0.66 7.03 10.02
CA ALA A 439 -2.06 6.68 10.11
C ALA A 439 -2.75 7.26 11.35
N GLY A 440 -3.10 8.54 11.27
CA GLY A 440 -3.65 9.30 12.41
C GLY A 440 -3.40 10.80 12.32
N LEU A 441 -3.36 11.36 11.10
CA LEU A 441 -3.13 12.78 10.92
C LEU A 441 -4.35 13.58 11.40
N GLN A 442 -4.05 14.57 12.24
CA GLN A 442 -5.02 15.46 12.88
C GLN A 442 -5.10 16.83 12.21
N PRO A 443 -6.11 17.65 12.56
CA PRO A 443 -6.17 19.04 12.14
C PRO A 443 -4.89 19.78 12.53
N LYS A 444 -4.47 20.73 11.69
CA LYS A 444 -3.25 21.51 11.94
C LYS A 444 -3.30 22.19 13.31
N PRO A 445 -2.33 21.93 14.20
CA PRO A 445 -2.31 22.58 15.50
C PRO A 445 -2.01 24.08 15.35
N THR A 446 -2.40 24.86 16.36
CA THR A 446 -2.05 26.29 16.44
C THR A 446 -0.59 26.51 16.82
N ALA A 447 0.02 25.53 17.50
CA ALA A 447 1.44 25.51 17.82
C ALA A 447 2.29 25.06 16.60
N ILE A 448 3.56 25.44 16.61
CA ILE A 448 4.53 25.06 15.58
C ILE A 448 5.00 23.62 15.84
N CYS A 449 5.00 22.77 14.82
CA CYS A 449 5.62 21.44 14.87
C CYS A 449 7.16 21.57 14.83
N PRO A 450 7.94 20.80 15.62
CA PRO A 450 7.70 19.39 15.97
C PRO A 450 7.40 19.10 17.46
N GLY A 451 6.50 18.15 17.72
CA GLY A 451 6.31 17.53 19.05
C GLY A 451 5.09 17.97 19.86
N GLY A 452 4.16 18.73 19.27
CA GLY A 452 2.87 19.02 19.89
C GLY A 452 1.76 18.07 19.44
N ASP A 453 0.70 17.97 20.23
CA ASP A 453 -0.54 17.27 19.84
C ASP A 453 -1.02 17.76 18.47
N GLY A 454 -1.41 16.82 17.62
CA GLY A 454 -1.85 17.07 16.26
C GLY A 454 -0.74 17.27 15.21
N CYS A 455 0.54 17.28 15.58
CA CYS A 455 1.61 17.30 14.59
C CYS A 455 1.71 15.96 13.83
N PRO A 456 2.16 15.98 12.56
CA PRO A 456 2.56 14.77 11.85
C PRO A 456 3.58 13.96 12.66
N GLN A 457 3.51 12.64 12.57
CA GLN A 457 4.44 11.74 13.26
C GLN A 457 5.87 12.00 12.75
N GLN A 458 6.81 12.24 13.68
CA GLN A 458 8.14 12.76 13.37
C GLN A 458 8.98 11.84 12.47
N LEU A 459 8.93 10.52 12.63
CA LEU A 459 9.62 9.56 11.77
C LEU A 459 9.18 9.67 10.31
N VAL A 460 7.90 10.00 10.06
CA VAL A 460 7.38 10.21 8.70
C VAL A 460 7.90 11.54 8.14
N VAL A 461 7.92 12.58 8.96
CA VAL A 461 8.50 13.88 8.58
C VAL A 461 9.99 13.73 8.24
N ASP A 462 10.74 13.01 9.08
CA ASP A 462 12.17 12.77 8.90
C ASP A 462 12.45 11.93 7.64
N ALA A 463 11.67 10.87 7.40
CA ALA A 463 11.77 10.06 6.20
C ALA A 463 11.53 10.91 4.93
N GLY A 464 10.49 11.75 4.95
CA GLY A 464 10.19 12.66 3.84
C GLY A 464 11.28 13.70 3.60
N ALA A 465 11.85 14.27 4.67
CA ALA A 465 12.99 15.19 4.58
C ALA A 465 14.26 14.51 4.04
N ALA A 466 14.41 13.19 4.26
CA ALA A 466 15.46 12.36 3.67
C ALA A 466 15.18 11.95 2.21
N GLY A 467 14.07 12.40 1.62
CA GLY A 467 13.71 12.12 0.22
C GLY A 467 12.80 10.90 0.03
N GLN A 468 12.38 10.24 1.11
CA GLN A 468 11.46 9.11 1.04
C GLN A 468 10.05 9.56 0.61
N ILE A 469 9.32 8.66 -0.04
CA ILE A 469 7.88 8.85 -0.26
C ILE A 469 7.14 8.73 1.06
N THR A 470 6.25 9.69 1.32
CA THR A 470 5.44 9.72 2.54
C THR A 470 3.97 9.86 2.24
N ALA A 471 3.18 9.10 2.98
CA ALA A 471 1.73 9.08 2.91
C ALA A 471 1.13 9.42 4.26
N PHE A 472 -0.14 9.82 4.27
CA PHE A 472 -0.87 10.15 5.47
C PHE A 472 -2.25 9.54 5.40
N GLN A 473 -2.84 9.21 6.53
CA GLN A 473 -4.26 8.88 6.65
C GLN A 473 -4.81 9.79 7.75
N THR A 474 -5.97 10.39 7.50
CA THR A 474 -6.63 11.19 8.53
C THR A 474 -6.98 10.32 9.73
N GLN A 475 -7.17 10.95 10.87
CA GLN A 475 -7.79 10.26 12.00
C GLN A 475 -9.26 9.90 11.68
N ASN A 476 -9.85 9.06 12.54
CA ASN A 476 -11.24 8.61 12.39
C ASN A 476 -12.22 9.80 12.38
N ILE A 477 -13.44 9.55 11.89
CA ILE A 477 -14.48 10.57 11.76
C ILE A 477 -14.93 11.18 13.10
N HIS A 478 -14.71 10.52 14.23
CA HIS A 478 -15.02 11.10 15.53
C HIS A 478 -14.03 12.21 15.92
N GLU A 479 -12.85 12.23 15.30
CA GLU A 479 -11.80 13.22 15.57
C GLU A 479 -11.67 14.25 14.43
N ILE A 480 -12.00 13.86 13.19
CA ILE A 480 -12.21 14.77 12.07
C ILE A 480 -13.70 14.95 11.82
N ALA A 481 -14.33 15.79 12.64
CA ALA A 481 -15.79 15.86 12.74
C ALA A 481 -16.49 16.59 11.57
N ASP A 482 -15.77 17.40 10.78
CA ASP A 482 -16.35 18.19 9.69
C ASP A 482 -15.34 18.55 8.58
N LEU A 483 -15.82 19.22 7.53
CA LEU A 483 -14.99 19.63 6.39
C LEU A 483 -13.96 20.72 6.72
N VAL A 484 -14.17 21.52 7.77
CA VAL A 484 -13.20 22.53 8.22
C VAL A 484 -12.03 21.82 8.91
N ALA A 485 -12.32 20.82 9.74
CA ALA A 485 -11.32 19.94 10.33
C ALA A 485 -10.56 19.15 9.24
N LEU A 486 -11.25 18.65 8.21
CA LEU A 486 -10.61 17.98 7.07
C LEU A 486 -9.67 18.94 6.32
N ASP A 487 -10.12 20.15 5.97
CA ASP A 487 -9.27 21.16 5.34
C ASP A 487 -8.02 21.47 6.17
N SER A 488 -8.21 21.67 7.48
CA SER A 488 -7.11 21.90 8.41
C SER A 488 -6.13 20.72 8.45
N THR A 489 -6.63 19.49 8.34
CA THR A 489 -5.81 18.26 8.31
C THR A 489 -4.99 18.16 7.02
N LEU A 490 -5.58 18.50 5.87
CA LEU A 490 -4.87 18.56 4.59
C LEU A 490 -3.78 19.64 4.58
N ARG A 491 -4.08 20.81 5.18
CA ARG A 491 -3.06 21.85 5.42
C ARG A 491 -1.96 21.38 6.36
N ASN A 492 -2.27 20.54 7.35
CA ASN A 492 -1.25 19.95 8.21
C ASN A 492 -0.29 19.06 7.43
N ALA A 493 -0.83 18.17 6.59
CA ALA A 493 -0.03 17.31 5.71
C ALA A 493 0.88 18.15 4.81
N ARG A 494 0.34 19.20 4.19
CA ARG A 494 1.10 20.07 3.28
C ARG A 494 2.17 20.88 4.00
N ASP A 495 1.80 21.58 5.06
CA ASP A 495 2.62 22.63 5.66
C ASP A 495 3.66 22.08 6.65
N ASN A 496 3.40 20.93 7.28
CA ASN A 496 4.23 20.38 8.36
C ASN A 496 4.89 19.04 7.99
N SER A 497 4.77 18.60 6.74
CA SER A 497 5.39 17.36 6.28
C SER A 497 5.68 17.40 4.79
N GLU A 498 6.25 16.30 4.30
CA GLU A 498 6.56 16.04 2.91
C GLU A 498 5.50 15.10 2.26
N ALA A 499 4.25 15.11 2.71
CA ALA A 499 3.16 14.29 2.17
C ALA A 499 3.04 14.35 0.63
N THR A 500 2.96 13.17 -0.01
CA THR A 500 2.63 13.04 -1.44
C THR A 500 1.27 12.37 -1.67
N MET A 501 0.75 11.67 -0.68
CA MET A 501 -0.53 10.96 -0.73
C MET A 501 -1.26 11.12 0.60
N ILE A 502 -2.59 11.23 0.55
CA ILE A 502 -3.42 11.20 1.76
C ILE A 502 -4.64 10.29 1.60
N GLU A 503 -4.97 9.56 2.65
CA GLU A 503 -6.14 8.73 2.78
C GLU A 503 -7.17 9.39 3.69
N ILE A 504 -8.43 9.51 3.22
CA ILE A 504 -9.54 10.13 3.94
C ILE A 504 -10.72 9.16 4.07
N TYR A 505 -11.43 9.21 5.20
CA TYR A 505 -12.62 8.37 5.41
C TYR A 505 -13.72 8.71 4.39
N GLU A 506 -14.37 7.68 3.84
CA GLU A 506 -15.37 7.80 2.76
C GLU A 506 -16.53 8.72 3.14
N GLU A 507 -16.92 8.78 4.41
CA GLU A 507 -17.93 9.68 4.92
C GLU A 507 -17.59 11.16 4.68
N LEU A 508 -16.34 11.55 4.92
CA LEU A 508 -15.88 12.92 4.75
C LEU A 508 -15.80 13.30 3.27
N LEU A 509 -15.41 12.35 2.42
CA LEU A 509 -15.48 12.49 0.96
C LEU A 509 -16.93 12.72 0.49
N TRP A 510 -17.87 11.92 0.97
CA TRP A 510 -19.29 12.06 0.62
C TRP A 510 -19.84 13.43 1.02
N GLN A 511 -19.47 13.93 2.21
CA GLN A 511 -19.86 15.25 2.69
C GLN A 511 -19.26 16.37 1.83
N SER A 512 -17.98 16.26 1.43
CA SER A 512 -17.31 17.30 0.64
C SER A 512 -17.91 17.48 -0.74
N GLN A 513 -18.31 16.39 -1.40
CA GLN A 513 -18.95 16.44 -2.72
C GLN A 513 -20.25 17.26 -2.74
N ARG A 514 -20.91 17.40 -1.58
CA ARG A 514 -22.27 17.90 -1.50
C ARG A 514 -22.35 19.36 -1.06
N ARG A 515 -21.36 19.90 -0.35
CA ARG A 515 -21.36 21.30 0.10
C ARG A 515 -20.82 22.27 -0.94
N GLY A 516 -21.61 23.30 -1.29
CA GLY A 516 -21.10 24.61 -1.73
C GLY A 516 -20.06 24.63 -2.85
N GLY A 517 -20.21 23.79 -3.89
CA GLY A 517 -19.25 23.71 -5.00
C GLY A 517 -18.02 22.85 -4.73
N GLY A 518 -18.01 22.06 -3.64
CA GLY A 518 -16.95 21.13 -3.28
C GLY A 518 -15.84 21.71 -2.41
N VAL A 519 -15.89 23.00 -2.08
CA VAL A 519 -14.86 23.67 -1.26
C VAL A 519 -15.00 23.25 0.20
N LEU A 520 -13.89 22.80 0.80
CA LEU A 520 -13.87 22.27 2.16
C LEU A 520 -14.05 23.37 3.22
N ASP A 521 -13.23 24.42 3.12
CA ASP A 521 -13.31 25.60 3.99
C ASP A 521 -12.93 26.87 3.21
N VAL A 522 -13.91 27.74 2.99
CA VAL A 522 -13.74 29.04 2.29
C VAL A 522 -12.84 29.99 3.09
N ALA A 523 -12.83 29.88 4.42
CA ALA A 523 -11.96 30.68 5.28
C ALA A 523 -10.56 30.05 5.47
N GLY A 524 -10.41 28.78 5.10
CA GLY A 524 -9.21 27.97 5.21
C GLY A 524 -8.38 28.00 3.93
N SER A 525 -8.17 26.84 3.31
CA SER A 525 -7.46 26.75 2.03
C SER A 525 -8.25 27.32 0.85
N ASN A 526 -9.58 27.37 0.96
CA ASN A 526 -10.50 27.62 -0.15
C ASN A 526 -10.27 26.65 -1.35
N GLN A 527 -9.92 25.40 -1.05
CA GLN A 527 -9.73 24.34 -2.03
C GLN A 527 -10.82 23.27 -1.94
N THR A 528 -11.09 22.66 -3.08
CA THR A 528 -11.85 21.41 -3.23
C THR A 528 -10.93 20.20 -3.01
N LEU A 529 -11.50 19.00 -2.83
CA LEU A 529 -10.68 17.79 -2.77
C LEU A 529 -9.92 17.52 -4.08
N GLY A 530 -10.50 17.81 -5.24
CA GLY A 530 -9.79 17.66 -6.51
C GLY A 530 -8.58 18.57 -6.65
N GLU A 531 -8.63 19.78 -6.09
CA GLU A 531 -7.46 20.68 -6.04
C GLU A 531 -6.40 20.18 -5.05
N TRP A 532 -6.81 19.58 -3.94
CA TRP A 532 -5.87 18.92 -3.01
C TRP A 532 -5.21 17.68 -3.62
N ASP A 533 -5.99 16.86 -4.35
CA ASP A 533 -5.51 15.71 -5.10
C ASP A 533 -4.46 16.11 -6.14
N GLU A 534 -4.74 17.16 -6.94
CA GLU A 534 -3.76 17.72 -7.88
C GLU A 534 -2.50 18.21 -7.17
N ALA A 535 -2.63 18.99 -6.09
CA ALA A 535 -1.48 19.52 -5.37
C ALA A 535 -0.56 18.43 -4.79
N LEU A 536 -1.14 17.33 -4.30
CA LEU A 536 -0.39 16.18 -3.81
C LEU A 536 0.32 15.43 -4.96
N ARG A 537 -0.34 15.29 -6.11
CA ARG A 537 0.24 14.69 -7.33
C ARG A 537 1.38 15.55 -7.89
N GLU A 538 1.21 16.86 -8.01
CA GLU A 538 2.28 17.78 -8.44
C GLU A 538 3.48 17.73 -7.49
N ARG A 539 3.23 17.67 -6.17
CA ARG A 539 4.30 17.52 -5.19
C ARG A 539 5.06 16.20 -5.35
N ARG A 540 4.36 15.11 -5.66
CA ARG A 540 4.97 13.82 -5.98
C ARG A 540 5.80 13.89 -7.27
N ALA A 541 5.27 14.46 -8.34
CA ALA A 541 5.98 14.62 -9.61
C ALA A 541 7.26 15.45 -9.44
N GLY A 542 7.20 16.53 -8.66
CA GLY A 542 8.35 17.39 -8.37
C GLY A 542 9.47 16.71 -7.59
N ARG A 543 9.19 15.65 -6.82
CA ARG A 543 10.21 14.91 -6.07
C ARG A 543 10.78 13.72 -6.81
N LEU A 544 9.95 13.00 -7.55
CA LEU A 544 10.32 11.79 -8.25
C LEU A 544 9.90 11.89 -9.73
N PRO A 545 10.49 12.83 -10.49
CA PRO A 545 10.07 13.12 -11.86
C PRO A 545 10.29 11.94 -12.81
N GLU A 546 11.26 11.06 -12.52
CA GLU A 546 11.56 9.88 -13.34
C GLU A 546 10.48 8.79 -13.27
N THR A 547 9.63 8.84 -12.24
CA THR A 547 8.59 7.83 -11.98
C THR A 547 7.24 8.51 -11.81
N ASP A 548 7.00 9.62 -12.53
CA ASP A 548 5.73 10.34 -12.47
C ASP A 548 4.57 9.34 -12.62
N ALA A 549 3.59 9.45 -11.74
CA ALA A 549 2.53 8.46 -11.63
C ALA A 549 1.38 8.90 -12.52
N GLY A 550 1.51 8.56 -13.80
CA GLY A 550 0.60 8.98 -14.86
C GLY A 550 1.27 9.94 -15.83
N PRO A 551 2.44 9.59 -16.41
CA PRO A 551 2.94 10.36 -17.52
C PRO A 551 1.88 10.33 -18.62
N ILE A 552 1.68 11.48 -19.24
CA ILE A 552 0.93 11.56 -20.50
C ILE A 552 1.59 10.72 -21.59
N ASP A 553 2.86 10.31 -21.42
CA ASP A 553 3.58 9.46 -22.36
C ASP A 553 4.03 8.15 -21.69
N HIS A 554 3.69 7.01 -22.27
CA HIS A 554 4.29 5.72 -21.88
C HIS A 554 5.15 5.20 -23.03
N ALA A 555 6.40 4.86 -22.74
CA ALA A 555 7.34 4.37 -23.75
C ALA A 555 7.72 2.91 -23.47
N HIS A 556 7.64 2.07 -24.50
CA HIS A 556 8.09 0.69 -24.41
C HIS A 556 8.97 0.32 -25.60
N ARG A 557 10.12 -0.31 -25.32
CA ARG A 557 11.04 -0.81 -26.34
C ARG A 557 10.78 -2.28 -26.60
N PHE A 558 10.20 -2.58 -27.75
CA PHE A 558 9.86 -3.95 -28.12
C PHE A 558 11.10 -4.75 -28.51
N THR A 559 11.16 -5.99 -28.03
CA THR A 559 12.16 -6.97 -28.45
C THR A 559 11.46 -8.20 -29.03
N ASN A 560 11.92 -8.67 -30.17
CA ASN A 560 11.47 -9.92 -30.78
C ASN A 560 12.70 -10.77 -31.09
N PRO A 561 13.11 -11.68 -30.19
CA PRO A 561 14.26 -12.54 -30.42
C PRO A 561 13.97 -13.68 -31.42
N GLY A 562 12.71 -13.84 -31.86
CA GLY A 562 12.29 -14.89 -32.76
C GLY A 562 12.53 -14.59 -34.24
N VAL A 563 12.43 -15.63 -35.07
CA VAL A 563 12.49 -15.51 -36.55
C VAL A 563 11.14 -15.15 -37.18
N ASN A 564 10.06 -15.19 -36.40
CA ASN A 564 8.70 -14.90 -36.85
C ASN A 564 8.25 -13.53 -36.32
N GLU A 565 7.26 -12.92 -36.98
CA GLU A 565 6.63 -11.70 -36.47
C GLU A 565 5.95 -11.95 -35.12
N LEU A 566 6.11 -11.01 -34.18
CA LEU A 566 5.38 -10.97 -32.92
C LEU A 566 4.25 -9.97 -33.06
N THR A 567 3.00 -10.41 -32.89
CA THR A 567 1.83 -9.53 -32.86
C THR A 567 1.28 -9.46 -31.44
N VAL A 568 1.11 -8.24 -30.94
CA VAL A 568 0.47 -7.98 -29.64
C VAL A 568 -0.74 -7.08 -29.83
N TYR A 569 -1.77 -7.33 -29.03
CA TYR A 569 -3.02 -6.58 -29.02
C TYR A 569 -3.21 -5.92 -27.66
N TYR A 570 -3.83 -4.75 -27.65
CA TYR A 570 -4.10 -4.01 -26.43
C TYR A 570 -5.36 -3.17 -26.53
N VAL A 571 -5.94 -2.83 -25.38
CA VAL A 571 -7.13 -1.98 -25.26
C VAL A 571 -6.88 -0.90 -24.21
N HIS A 572 -7.78 0.08 -24.15
CA HIS A 572 -7.77 1.04 -23.06
C HIS A 572 -8.21 0.35 -21.76
N GLY A 573 -7.48 0.54 -20.65
CA GLY A 573 -7.76 -0.22 -19.41
C GLY A 573 -9.15 0.04 -18.80
N SER A 574 -9.62 1.29 -18.81
CA SER A 574 -10.91 1.70 -18.21
C SER A 574 -12.00 2.11 -19.19
N LYS A 575 -11.69 2.19 -20.50
CA LYS A 575 -12.60 2.72 -21.54
C LYS A 575 -12.97 1.68 -22.59
N CYS A 576 -12.67 0.41 -22.30
CA CYS A 576 -13.00 -0.68 -23.20
C CYS A 576 -14.51 -0.95 -23.12
N ASP A 577 -15.24 -0.65 -24.19
CA ASP A 577 -16.66 -0.97 -24.34
C ASP A 577 -16.82 -2.39 -24.91
N PRO A 578 -17.39 -3.35 -24.17
CA PRO A 578 -17.63 -4.71 -24.68
C PRO A 578 -18.55 -4.76 -25.90
N ASP A 579 -19.44 -3.78 -26.07
CA ASP A 579 -20.39 -3.71 -27.19
C ASP A 579 -19.75 -3.09 -28.45
N ALA A 580 -18.67 -2.34 -28.28
CA ALA A 580 -17.94 -1.66 -29.34
C ALA A 580 -16.43 -1.61 -29.06
N PRO A 581 -15.74 -2.76 -28.98
CA PRO A 581 -14.36 -2.81 -28.53
C PRO A 581 -13.43 -2.08 -29.50
N VAL A 582 -12.65 -1.13 -28.96
CA VAL A 582 -11.55 -0.49 -29.66
C VAL A 582 -10.24 -1.07 -29.14
N TYR A 583 -9.40 -1.55 -30.06
CA TYR A 583 -8.10 -2.14 -29.73
C TYR A 583 -7.01 -1.58 -30.64
N GLY A 584 -5.79 -1.55 -30.10
CA GLY A 584 -4.57 -1.31 -30.85
C GLY A 584 -3.84 -2.60 -31.16
N GLN A 585 -3.00 -2.58 -32.19
CA GLN A 585 -2.15 -3.68 -32.61
C GLN A 585 -0.72 -3.21 -32.88
N ILE A 586 0.27 -3.87 -32.26
CA ILE A 586 1.69 -3.74 -32.64
C ILE A 586 2.14 -5.04 -33.30
N THR A 587 2.82 -4.95 -34.44
CA THR A 587 3.51 -6.06 -35.09
C THR A 587 5.01 -5.79 -35.14
N VAL A 588 5.80 -6.62 -34.48
CA VAL A 588 7.25 -6.49 -34.36
C VAL A 588 7.92 -7.45 -35.33
N ARG A 589 8.60 -6.91 -36.34
CA ARG A 589 9.41 -7.68 -37.28
C ARG A 589 10.75 -8.08 -36.63
N PRO A 590 11.29 -9.27 -36.94
CA PRO A 590 12.57 -9.76 -36.43
C PRO A 590 13.75 -8.79 -36.58
#